data_AF-A0A6C8GTH6-F1
#
_entry.id   AF-A0A6C8GTH6-F1
#
_cell.length_a   1.000
_cell.length_b   1.000
_cell.length_c   1.000
_cell.angle_alpha   90.00
_cell.angle_beta   90.00
_cell.angle_gamma   90.00
#
_symmetry.space_group_name_H-M   'P 1'
#
loop_
_entity.id
_entity.type
_entity.pdbx_description
1 polymer ?
#
loop_
_entity_poly.entity_id
_entity_poly.type
_entity_poly.pdbx_seq_one_letter_code
_entity_poly.pdbx_strand_id
1 'polypeptide(L)' 'MRDYIHVMDLADGHVVAMEKLADKSGVHIYNLGAGVGSSVLDVVNAFSKACGKPINYHFAPRRD' A
#
# COMPACT_ATOMS: atom_id res chain seq x y z
N MET A 1 10.63 -6.98 0.31
CA MET A 1 9.87 -5.91 -0.35
C MET A 1 8.39 -6.03 0.01
N ARG A 2 7.65 -4.92 -0.05
CA ARG A 2 6.20 -4.81 0.19
C ARG A 2 5.59 -3.87 -0.83
N ASP A 3 4.36 -4.15 -1.23
CA ASP A 3 3.55 -3.27 -2.08
C ASP A 3 2.76 -2.32 -1.16
N TYR A 4 3.08 -1.02 -1.20
CA TYR A 4 2.38 0.00 -0.42
C TYR A 4 1.43 0.76 -1.33
N ILE A 5 0.13 0.69 -1.01
CA ILE A 5 -0.93 1.43 -1.69
C ILE A 5 -1.37 2.61 -0.83
N HIS A 6 -1.66 3.75 -1.46
CA HIS A 6 -2.22 4.89 -0.75
C HIS A 6 -3.64 4.56 -0.26
N VAL A 7 -3.99 4.95 0.96
CA VAL A 7 -5.28 4.56 1.57
C VAL A 7 -6.49 5.04 0.78
N MET A 8 -6.38 6.19 0.09
CA MET A 8 -7.44 6.70 -0.75
C MET A 8 -7.65 5.85 -2.02
N ASP A 9 -6.57 5.38 -2.67
CA ASP A 9 -6.69 4.51 -3.84
C ASP A 9 -7.38 3.19 -3.47
N LEU A 10 -7.10 2.68 -2.26
CA LEU A 10 -7.79 1.51 -1.73
C LEU A 10 -9.28 1.78 -1.52
N ALA A 11 -9.65 2.93 -0.95
CA ALA A 11 -11.04 3.32 -0.75
C ALA A 11 -11.79 3.47 -2.08
N ASP A 12 -11.19 4.17 -3.05
CA ASP A 12 -11.74 4.33 -4.39
C ASP A 12 -11.93 2.96 -5.08
N GLY A 13 -10.98 2.04 -4.90
CA GLY A 13 -11.09 0.66 -5.37
C GLY A 13 -12.33 -0.06 -4.82
N HIS A 14 -12.71 0.17 -3.57
CA HIS A 14 -13.93 -0.39 -2.97
C HIS A 14 -15.20 0.22 -3.57
N VAL A 15 -15.23 1.54 -3.76
CA VAL A 15 -16.38 2.24 -4.37
C VAL A 15 -16.60 1.70 -5.79
N VAL A 16 -15.55 1.62 -6.59
CA VAL A 16 -15.62 1.11 -7.96
C VAL A 16 -16.05 -0.37 -7.99
N ALA A 17 -15.55 -1.20 -7.06
CA ALA A 17 -15.96 -2.60 -6.96
C ALA A 17 -17.45 -2.72 -6.64
N MET A 18 -17.93 -1.94 -5.67
CA MET A 18 -19.34 -1.92 -5.28
C MET A 18 -20.23 -1.53 -6.46
N GLU A 19 -19.90 -0.43 -7.17
CA GLU A 19 -20.68 0.04 -8.32
C GLU A 19 -20.71 -0.98 -9.47
N LYS A 20 -19.57 -1.62 -9.78
CA LYS A 20 -19.46 -2.56 -10.91
C LYS A 20 -20.03 -3.94 -10.66
N LEU A 21 -20.19 -4.31 -9.39
CA LEU A 21 -20.61 -5.64 -8.97
C LEU A 21 -22.01 -5.66 -8.36
N ALA A 22 -22.68 -4.51 -8.22
CA ALA A 22 -23.99 -4.37 -7.58
C ALA A 22 -25.02 -5.43 -8.04
N ASP A 23 -25.09 -5.69 -9.35
CA ASP A 23 -26.01 -6.67 -9.95
C ASP A 23 -25.32 -7.94 -10.46
N LYS A 24 -24.06 -8.19 -10.04
CA LYS A 24 -23.28 -9.35 -10.47
C LYS A 24 -23.19 -10.37 -9.35
N SER A 25 -23.96 -11.44 -9.49
CA SER A 25 -23.92 -12.58 -8.59
C SER A 25 -22.59 -13.33 -8.70
N GLY A 26 -22.06 -13.75 -7.56
CA GLY A 26 -20.88 -14.61 -7.49
C GLY A 26 -19.81 -14.05 -6.56
N VAL A 27 -18.66 -14.72 -6.57
CA VAL A 27 -17.48 -14.30 -5.80
C VAL A 27 -16.47 -13.71 -6.77
N HIS A 28 -16.05 -12.48 -6.49
CA HIS A 28 -15.06 -11.76 -7.29
C HIS A 28 -13.83 -11.46 -6.43
N ILE A 29 -12.67 -11.95 -6.85
CA ILE A 29 -11.42 -11.86 -6.09
C ILE A 29 -10.47 -10.92 -6.85
N TYR A 30 -9.98 -9.89 -6.16
CA TYR A 30 -9.06 -8.90 -6.72
C TYR A 30 -7.91 -8.63 -5.77
N ASN A 31 -6.71 -8.46 -6.31
CA ASN A 31 -5.61 -7.83 -5.60
C ASN A 31 -5.69 -6.33 -5.82
N LEU A 32 -5.70 -5.55 -4.74
CA LEU A 32 -5.61 -4.09 -4.79
C LEU A 32 -4.25 -3.68 -4.21
N GLY A 33 -3.35 -3.25 -5.09
CA GLY A 33 -1.99 -2.84 -4.77
C GLY A 33 -1.45 -1.89 -5.84
N ALA A 34 -0.32 -1.24 -5.56
CA ALA A 34 0.35 -0.38 -6.54
C ALA A 34 1.06 -1.20 -7.64
N GLY A 35 1.25 -2.52 -7.43
CA GLY A 35 1.92 -3.41 -8.37
C GLY A 35 3.44 -3.25 -8.41
N VAL A 36 4.00 -2.43 -7.51
CA VAL A 36 5.43 -2.12 -7.41
C VAL A 36 5.90 -2.35 -5.98
N GLY A 37 6.99 -3.10 -5.82
CA GLY A 37 7.57 -3.39 -4.52
C GLY A 37 8.49 -2.27 -4.03
N SER A 38 8.35 -1.90 -2.76
CA SER A 38 9.28 -1.04 -2.04
C SER A 38 9.97 -1.79 -0.90
N SER A 39 11.23 -1.46 -0.63
CA SER A 39 11.96 -1.90 0.56
C SER A 39 11.60 -1.05 1.79
N VAL A 40 12.08 -1.47 2.97
CA VAL A 40 11.92 -0.66 4.20
C VAL A 40 12.68 0.67 4.07
N LEU A 41 13.87 0.64 3.46
CA LEU A 41 14.69 1.84 3.28
C LEU A 41 14.05 2.83 2.28
N ASP A 42 13.36 2.33 1.25
CA ASP A 42 12.63 3.20 0.31
C ASP A 42 11.56 4.02 1.02
N VAL A 43 10.82 3.39 1.95
CA VAL A 43 9.78 4.06 2.73
C VAL A 43 10.40 5.08 3.70
N VAL A 44 11.49 4.73 4.38
CA VAL A 44 12.21 5.64 5.28
C VAL A 44 12.71 6.86 4.51
N ASN A 45 13.31 6.65 3.33
CA ASN A 45 13.82 7.73 2.48
C ASN A 45 12.69 8.63 1.96
N ALA A 46 11.58 8.04 1.50
CA ALA A 46 10.41 8.79 1.05
C ALA A 46 9.83 9.66 2.18
N PHE A 47 9.72 9.11 3.39
CA PHE A 47 9.22 9.85 4.54
C PHE A 47 10.18 10.96 4.99
N SER A 48 11.50 10.70 4.98
CA SER A 48 12.52 11.70 5.28
C SER A 48 12.46 12.90 4.32
N LYS A 49 12.29 12.62 3.02
CA LYS A 49 12.07 13.66 2.01
C LYS A 49 10.79 14.45 2.25
N ALA A 50 9.69 13.77 2.60
CA ALA A 50 8.40 14.40 2.85
C ALA A 50 8.41 15.33 4.08
N CYS A 51 9.08 14.94 5.17
CA CYS A 51 9.15 15.73 6.40
C CYS A 51 10.35 16.71 6.44
N GLY A 52 11.25 16.64 5.46
CA GLY A 52 12.43 17.50 5.34
C GLY A 52 13.51 17.24 6.40
N LYS A 53 13.45 16.11 7.11
CA LYS A 53 14.38 15.75 8.19
C LYS A 53 14.83 14.29 8.05
N PRO A 54 16.08 13.95 8.40
CA PRO A 54 16.51 12.55 8.45
C PRO A 54 15.71 11.79 9.49
N ILE A 55 15.27 10.58 9.13
CA ILE A 55 14.55 9.68 10.02
C ILE A 55 15.56 8.74 10.68
N ASN A 56 15.63 8.77 12.01
CA ASN A 56 16.51 7.89 12.76
C ASN A 56 15.94 6.46 12.79
N TYR A 57 16.77 5.47 12.48
CA TYR A 57 16.46 4.05 12.56
C TYR A 57 17.70 3.24 12.94
N HIS A 58 17.51 1.99 13.33
CA HIS A 58 18.58 1.02 13.52
C HIS A 58 18.15 -0.33 12.93
N PHE A 59 19.13 -1.17 12.58
CA PHE A 59 18.85 -2.53 12.14
C PHE A 59 18.53 -3.41 13.35
N ALA A 60 17.53 -4.27 13.21
CA ALA A 60 17.13 -5.25 14.21
C ALA A 60 16.95 -6.63 13.52
N PRO A 61 16.95 -7.74 14.29
CA PRO A 61 16.61 -9.05 13.75
C PRO A 61 15.26 -9.04 13.03
N ARG A 62 15.06 -10.03 12.14
CA ARG A 62 13.80 -10.21 11.44
C ARG A 62 12.69 -10.50 12.46
N ARG A 63 11.49 -9.92 12.26
CA ARG A 63 10.29 -10.25 13.04
C ARG A 63 9.90 -11.71 12.74
N ASP A 64 9.61 -12.47 13.80
CA ASP A 64 9.09 -13.84 13.73
C ASP A 64 7.72 -13.91 13.04
#